data_AF-A0AAE1SK29-F1
#
_entry.id   AF-A0AAE1SK29-F1
#
_cell.length_a   1.000
_cell.length_b   1.000
_cell.length_c   1.000
_cell.angle_alpha   90.00
_cell.angle_beta   90.00
_cell.angle_gamma   90.00
#
_symmetry.space_group_name_H-M   'P 1'
#
loop_
_entity.id
_entity.type
_entity.pdbx_description
1 polymer ?
#
loop_
_entity_poly.entity_id
_entity_poly.type
_entity_poly.pdbx_seq_one_letter_code
_entity_poly.pdbx_strand_id
1 'polypeptide(L)'
;MTRQKERVLGEGYSPDDEEDMNVKEVAKMWVYQACYRIPISKAPPGAWVLIKGVDASIMKTATFCNFEFDEDVHIFRPLQFNTLYVLKTTIEHLNSSELPKMVEGLRKISKSYPLAITKVEESGEHTILGTGELYPDSIMKDPGSFTLRWKLSAFIVEPLERELVEDIENGVVSIDWPRKKLGDFFQTKYN
;
A
#
# COMPACT_ATOMS: atom_id res chain seq x y z
N MET A 1 6.56 -2.43 -30.61
CA MET A 1 6.39 -1.93 -29.22
C MET A 1 4.94 -1.56 -29.06
N THR A 2 4.17 -2.38 -28.35
CA THR A 2 2.71 -2.25 -28.29
C THR A 2 2.36 -1.18 -27.26
N ARG A 3 2.01 0.02 -27.73
CA ARG A 3 1.49 1.12 -26.92
C ARG A 3 0.00 0.90 -26.70
N GLN A 4 -0.33 -0.02 -25.80
CA GLN A 4 -1.72 -0.37 -25.49
C GLN A 4 -2.21 0.49 -24.33
N LYS A 5 -3.41 1.07 -24.49
CA LYS A 5 -4.10 1.81 -23.45
C LYS A 5 -4.93 0.83 -22.63
N GLU A 6 -4.75 0.87 -21.32
CA GLU A 6 -5.46 0.04 -20.36
C GLU A 6 -6.14 0.94 -19.32
N ARG A 7 -7.29 0.49 -18.83
CA ARG A 7 -7.91 1.05 -17.63
C ARG A 7 -7.23 0.43 -16.41
N VAL A 8 -6.83 1.27 -15.47
CA VAL A 8 -6.22 0.93 -14.20
C VAL A 8 -7.21 1.30 -13.12
N LEU A 9 -7.78 0.29 -12.48
CA LEU A 9 -8.79 0.41 -11.43
C LEU A 9 -8.08 0.31 -10.07
N GLY A 10 -8.15 1.36 -9.26
CA GLY A 10 -7.61 1.35 -7.89
C GLY A 10 -8.51 0.59 -6.91
N GLU A 11 -8.13 0.61 -5.62
CA GLU A 11 -8.85 -0.12 -4.55
C GLU A 11 -10.20 0.50 -4.19
N GLY A 12 -10.42 1.78 -4.54
CA GLY A 12 -11.67 2.49 -4.30
C GLY A 12 -12.70 2.35 -5.42
N TYR A 13 -12.31 1.78 -6.56
CA TYR A 13 -13.18 1.70 -7.73
C TYR A 13 -14.39 0.78 -7.52
N SER A 14 -15.55 1.23 -7.97
CA SER A 14 -16.75 0.41 -8.14
C SER A 14 -17.50 0.80 -9.42
N PRO A 15 -18.37 -0.06 -9.97
CA PRO A 15 -19.17 0.31 -11.14
C PRO A 15 -20.04 1.56 -10.93
N ASP A 16 -20.43 1.83 -9.68
CA ASP A 16 -21.21 3.01 -9.30
C ASP A 16 -20.35 4.27 -9.06
N ASP A 17 -19.03 4.09 -8.84
CA ASP A 17 -18.08 5.15 -8.50
C ASP A 17 -16.74 4.94 -9.24
N GLU A 18 -16.59 5.66 -10.35
CA GLU A 18 -15.43 5.58 -11.24
C GLU A 18 -14.27 6.53 -10.86
N GLU A 19 -14.31 7.21 -9.70
CA GLU A 19 -13.29 8.21 -9.33
C GLU A 19 -11.85 7.64 -9.29
N ASP A 20 -11.70 6.38 -8.88
CA ASP A 20 -10.41 5.67 -8.79
C ASP A 20 -10.04 4.90 -10.08
N MET A 21 -10.69 5.22 -11.20
CA MET A 21 -10.33 4.71 -12.53
C MET A 21 -9.36 5.66 -13.24
N ASN A 22 -8.26 5.11 -13.75
CA ASN A 22 -7.29 5.86 -14.55
C ASN A 22 -6.99 5.15 -15.88
N VAL A 23 -6.96 5.88 -16.99
CA VAL A 23 -6.47 5.34 -18.26
C VAL A 23 -4.97 5.60 -18.38
N LYS A 24 -4.19 4.52 -18.53
CA LYS A 24 -2.72 4.59 -18.66
C LYS A 24 -2.24 3.78 -19.87
N GLU A 25 -1.09 4.18 -20.39
CA GLU A 25 -0.43 3.49 -21.51
C GLU A 25 0.70 2.60 -20.99
N VAL A 26 0.68 1.33 -21.39
CA VAL A 26 1.77 0.40 -21.07
C VAL A 26 2.97 0.71 -21.95
N ALA A 27 4.05 1.18 -21.34
CA ALA A 27 5.26 1.56 -22.08
C ALA A 27 6.11 0.34 -22.47
N LYS A 28 6.34 -0.57 -21.51
CA LYS A 28 7.21 -1.75 -21.67
C LYS A 28 6.79 -2.87 -20.71
N MET A 29 7.04 -4.11 -21.11
CA MET A 29 6.79 -5.31 -20.31
C MET A 29 8.03 -6.21 -20.23
N TRP A 30 8.19 -6.91 -19.11
CA TRP A 30 9.26 -7.88 -18.91
C TRP A 30 8.79 -9.10 -18.13
N VAL A 31 9.44 -10.23 -18.36
CA VAL A 31 9.43 -11.38 -17.44
C VAL A 31 10.61 -11.23 -16.48
N TYR A 32 10.34 -11.35 -15.18
CA TYR A 32 11.35 -11.22 -14.14
C TYR A 32 12.05 -12.55 -13.87
N GLN A 33 13.39 -12.54 -13.91
CA GLN A 33 14.25 -13.70 -13.64
C GLN A 33 15.26 -13.36 -12.53
N ALA A 34 14.76 -12.78 -11.43
CA ALA A 34 15.54 -12.28 -10.29
C ALA A 34 16.63 -11.25 -10.66
N CYS A 35 17.79 -11.70 -11.13
CA CYS A 35 18.95 -10.84 -11.42
C CYS A 35 18.86 -10.12 -12.78
N TYR A 36 18.02 -10.59 -13.69
CA TYR A 36 17.83 -9.96 -15.00
C TYR A 36 16.35 -9.95 -15.42
N ARG A 37 16.06 -9.17 -16.47
CA ARG A 37 14.71 -8.93 -16.97
C ARG A 37 14.69 -9.23 -18.47
N ILE A 38 13.78 -10.07 -18.91
CA ILE A 38 13.63 -10.42 -20.32
C ILE A 38 12.52 -9.55 -20.91
N PRO A 39 12.81 -8.65 -21.88
CA PRO A 39 11.78 -7.83 -22.49
C PRO A 39 10.85 -8.70 -23.33
N ILE A 40 9.54 -8.47 -23.20
CA ILE A 40 8.50 -9.20 -23.96
C ILE A 40 7.56 -8.23 -24.68
N SER A 41 6.97 -8.68 -25.78
CA SER A 41 5.98 -7.91 -26.57
C SER A 41 4.54 -8.17 -26.15
N LYS A 42 4.24 -9.37 -25.65
CA LYS A 42 2.92 -9.83 -25.20
C LYS A 42 3.10 -10.86 -24.09
N ALA A 43 2.14 -10.90 -23.17
CA ALA A 43 2.06 -11.88 -22.10
C ALA A 43 0.80 -12.76 -22.26
N PRO A 44 0.91 -14.09 -22.11
CA PRO A 44 -0.27 -14.95 -22.06
C PRO A 44 -0.98 -14.83 -20.69
N PRO A 45 -2.27 -15.19 -20.60
CA PRO A 45 -2.97 -15.28 -19.33
C PRO A 45 -2.27 -16.23 -18.36
N GLY A 46 -2.29 -15.90 -17.07
CA GLY A 46 -1.64 -16.68 -16.00
C GLY A 46 -0.14 -16.41 -15.84
N ALA A 47 0.49 -15.62 -16.71
CA ALA A 47 1.89 -15.23 -16.55
C ALA A 47 2.07 -14.06 -15.58
N TRP A 48 3.18 -14.06 -14.84
CA TRP A 48 3.61 -12.90 -14.06
C TRP A 48 4.48 -12.00 -14.92
N VAL A 49 4.17 -10.70 -14.90
CA VAL A 49 4.84 -9.71 -15.72
C VAL A 49 5.15 -8.44 -14.95
N LEU A 50 6.26 -7.81 -15.30
CA LEU A 50 6.59 -6.46 -14.90
C LEU A 50 6.10 -5.48 -15.96
N ILE A 51 5.39 -4.44 -15.54
CA ILE A 51 4.82 -3.42 -16.41
C ILE A 51 5.43 -2.07 -16.03
N LYS A 52 5.79 -1.27 -17.04
CA LYS A 52 6.25 0.12 -16.84
C LYS A 52 5.29 1.11 -17.48
N GLY A 53 5.09 2.25 -16.83
CA GLY A 53 4.28 3.38 -17.32
C GLY A 53 2.95 3.58 -16.59
N VAL A 54 2.65 2.72 -15.61
CA VAL A 54 1.35 2.64 -14.91
C VAL A 54 1.50 2.89 -13.40
N ASP A 55 2.71 3.18 -12.93
CA ASP A 55 3.07 3.31 -11.52
C ASP A 55 2.43 4.52 -10.83
N ALA A 56 2.16 5.60 -11.56
CA ALA A 56 1.63 6.84 -10.99
C ALA A 56 0.23 6.68 -10.35
N SER A 57 -0.63 5.84 -10.94
CA SER A 57 -2.02 5.64 -10.50
C SER A 57 -2.19 4.50 -9.49
N ILE A 58 -1.15 3.71 -9.24
CA ILE A 58 -1.23 2.55 -8.37
C ILE A 58 -0.60 2.89 -7.02
N MET A 59 -1.37 2.68 -5.95
CA MET A 59 -0.90 2.82 -4.58
C MET A 59 -0.48 1.48 -3.99
N LYS A 60 -1.39 0.51 -3.82
CA LYS A 60 -1.04 -0.81 -3.26
C LYS A 60 -1.40 -1.90 -4.24
N THR A 61 -2.70 -2.12 -4.45
CA THR A 61 -3.20 -3.00 -5.51
C THR A 61 -3.94 -2.20 -6.58
N ALA A 62 -4.03 -2.78 -7.77
CA ALA A 62 -4.84 -2.26 -8.85
C ALA A 62 -5.22 -3.40 -9.80
N THR A 63 -6.38 -3.27 -10.43
CA THR A 63 -6.87 -4.20 -11.43
C THR A 63 -6.75 -3.56 -12.81
N PHE A 64 -6.17 -4.28 -13.77
CA PHE A 64 -6.10 -3.81 -15.16
C PHE A 64 -7.23 -4.41 -15.97
N CYS A 65 -7.89 -3.59 -16.77
CA CYS A 65 -8.87 -4.04 -17.74
C CYS A 65 -8.68 -3.32 -19.08
N ASN A 66 -9.11 -3.99 -20.14
CA ASN A 66 -9.06 -3.42 -21.48
C ASN A 66 -9.99 -2.20 -21.56
N PHE A 67 -9.55 -1.17 -22.28
CA PHE A 67 -10.31 0.04 -22.53
C PHE A 67 -11.66 -0.19 -23.23
N GLU A 68 -11.77 -1.26 -24.04
CA GLU A 68 -12.95 -1.55 -24.86
C GLU A 68 -13.97 -2.49 -24.17
N PHE A 69 -13.76 -2.85 -22.90
CA PHE A 69 -14.73 -3.65 -22.17
C PHE A 69 -15.92 -2.79 -21.72
N ASP A 70 -17.12 -3.19 -22.14
CA ASP A 70 -18.39 -2.49 -21.95
C ASP A 70 -19.32 -3.18 -20.91
N GLU A 71 -18.78 -4.15 -20.18
CA GLU A 71 -19.46 -4.84 -19.08
C GLU A 71 -19.07 -4.22 -17.73
N ASP A 72 -19.91 -4.44 -16.71
CA ASP A 72 -19.61 -4.04 -15.34
C ASP A 72 -18.35 -4.77 -14.85
N VAL A 73 -17.23 -4.04 -14.80
CA VAL A 73 -15.95 -4.57 -14.32
C VAL A 73 -15.89 -4.36 -12.82
N HIS A 74 -15.40 -5.36 -12.09
CA HIS A 74 -15.09 -5.23 -10.67
C HIS A 74 -13.59 -5.38 -10.44
N ILE A 75 -13.09 -4.78 -9.35
CA ILE A 75 -11.72 -4.98 -8.90
C ILE A 75 -11.54 -6.34 -8.22
N PHE A 76 -10.31 -6.85 -8.25
CA PHE A 76 -9.93 -7.93 -7.34
C PHE A 76 -10.00 -7.45 -5.89
N ARG A 77 -10.30 -8.38 -4.97
CA ARG A 77 -10.32 -8.11 -3.54
C ARG A 77 -8.95 -7.56 -3.10
N PRO A 78 -8.89 -6.41 -2.40
CA PRO A 78 -7.64 -5.89 -1.85
C PRO A 78 -6.94 -6.91 -0.95
N LEU A 79 -5.62 -6.77 -0.79
CA LEU A 79 -4.82 -7.69 0.03
C LEU A 79 -5.29 -7.66 1.49
N GLN A 80 -5.67 -8.84 2.00
CA GLN A 80 -5.89 -9.05 3.43
C GLN A 80 -4.61 -9.60 4.06
N PHE A 81 -4.19 -9.00 5.16
CA PHE A 81 -3.02 -9.42 5.90
C PHE A 81 -3.43 -10.01 7.25
N ASN A 82 -2.75 -11.09 7.65
CA ASN A 82 -2.99 -11.78 8.93
C ASN A 82 -2.25 -11.12 10.11
N THR A 83 -1.65 -9.95 9.90
CA THR A 83 -0.79 -9.29 10.89
C THR A 83 -1.21 -7.84 11.05
N LEU A 84 -1.29 -7.38 12.29
CA LEU A 84 -1.57 -6.00 12.62
C LEU A 84 -0.27 -5.19 12.74
N TYR A 85 -0.38 -3.88 12.49
CA TYR A 85 0.68 -2.96 12.82
C TYR A 85 0.70 -2.76 14.35
N VAL A 86 1.85 -2.97 14.97
CA VAL A 86 2.03 -2.79 16.43
C VAL A 86 3.09 -1.74 16.74
N LEU A 87 3.75 -1.20 15.72
CA LEU A 87 4.78 -0.19 15.86
C LEU A 87 4.39 1.09 15.13
N LYS A 88 4.54 2.21 15.84
CA LYS A 88 4.38 3.56 15.31
C LYS A 88 5.72 4.28 15.37
N THR A 89 6.21 4.65 14.19
CA THR A 89 7.45 5.42 14.05
C THR A 89 7.12 6.81 13.54
N THR A 90 7.51 7.85 14.29
CA THR A 90 7.38 9.23 13.85
C THR A 90 8.62 9.65 13.06
N ILE A 91 8.39 10.33 11.93
CA ILE A 91 9.42 10.78 10.99
C ILE A 91 9.37 12.30 10.89
N GLU A 92 10.55 12.89 11.06
CA GLU A 92 10.78 14.31 10.85
C GLU A 92 11.82 14.56 9.78
N HIS A 93 11.63 15.67 9.06
CA HIS A 93 12.64 16.19 8.16
C HIS A 93 13.68 16.99 8.96
N LEU A 94 14.95 16.90 8.58
CA LEU A 94 16.00 17.74 9.16
C LEU A 94 15.86 19.20 8.72
N ASN A 95 15.44 19.43 7.47
CA ASN A 95 15.34 20.75 6.85
C ASN A 95 13.96 20.97 6.23
N SER A 96 13.31 22.11 6.49
CA SER A 96 11.94 22.37 6.00
C SER A 96 11.82 22.40 4.47
N SER A 97 12.92 22.68 3.75
CA SER A 97 12.97 22.62 2.29
C SER A 97 12.87 21.20 1.71
N GLU A 98 13.04 20.17 2.56
CA GLU A 98 13.07 18.77 2.17
C GLU A 98 11.70 18.07 2.34
N LEU A 99 10.71 18.76 2.91
CA LEU A 99 9.37 18.24 3.12
C LEU A 99 8.71 17.67 1.85
N PRO A 100 8.76 18.32 0.67
CA PRO A 100 8.14 17.76 -0.54
C PRO A 100 8.79 16.44 -0.98
N LYS A 101 10.11 16.33 -0.82
CA LYS A 101 10.87 15.11 -1.11
C LYS A 101 10.54 13.99 -0.12
N MET A 102 10.19 14.33 1.12
CA MET A 102 9.69 13.36 2.13
C MET A 102 8.37 12.75 1.74
N VAL A 103 7.40 13.59 1.38
CA VAL A 103 6.07 13.11 1.01
C VAL A 103 6.17 12.17 -0.19
N GLU A 104 7.05 12.48 -1.14
CA GLU A 104 7.33 11.58 -2.27
C GLU A 104 8.00 10.27 -1.84
N GLY A 105 8.93 10.30 -0.88
CA GLY A 105 9.52 9.10 -0.29
C GLY A 105 8.49 8.23 0.43
N LEU A 106 7.62 8.83 1.24
CA LEU A 106 6.52 8.14 1.93
C LEU A 106 5.54 7.48 0.95
N ARG A 107 5.23 8.16 -0.17
CA ARG A 107 4.42 7.57 -1.25
C ARG A 107 5.09 6.35 -1.86
N LYS A 108 6.40 6.37 -2.08
CA LYS A 108 7.16 5.21 -2.57
C LYS A 108 7.18 4.07 -1.56
N ILE A 109 7.33 4.37 -0.27
CA ILE A 109 7.26 3.37 0.80
C ILE A 109 5.90 2.67 0.77
N SER A 110 4.80 3.43 0.70
CA SER A 110 3.44 2.87 0.64
C SER A 110 3.25 1.91 -0.54
N LYS A 111 3.92 2.16 -1.67
CA LYS A 111 3.91 1.28 -2.86
C LYS A 111 4.78 0.04 -2.69
N SER A 112 5.97 0.18 -2.13
CA SER A 112 6.94 -0.92 -1.99
C SER A 112 6.62 -1.86 -0.83
N TYR A 113 5.95 -1.35 0.21
CA TYR A 113 5.71 -2.04 1.48
C TYR A 113 4.19 -2.13 1.72
N PRO A 114 3.50 -3.18 1.26
CA PRO A 114 2.03 -3.25 1.30
C PRO A 114 1.43 -3.13 2.71
N LEU A 115 2.16 -3.62 3.72
CA LEU A 115 1.80 -3.54 5.13
C LEU A 115 2.15 -2.21 5.80
N ALA A 116 2.98 -1.37 5.17
CA ALA A 116 3.28 -0.06 5.71
C ALA A 116 2.07 0.87 5.51
N ILE A 117 1.77 1.67 6.54
CA ILE A 117 0.77 2.72 6.47
C ILE A 117 1.44 4.02 6.86
N THR A 118 1.40 5.00 5.97
CA THR A 118 1.90 6.35 6.22
C THR A 118 0.72 7.25 6.55
N LYS A 119 0.73 7.93 7.71
CA LYS A 119 -0.30 8.89 8.11
C LYS A 119 0.32 10.25 8.42
N VAL A 120 -0.49 11.29 8.30
CA VAL A 120 -0.17 12.63 8.81
C VAL A 120 -1.11 12.87 9.97
N GLU A 121 -0.54 13.12 11.14
CA GLU A 121 -1.31 13.42 12.35
C GLU A 121 -1.78 14.89 12.34
N GLU A 122 -2.76 15.21 13.19
CA GLU A 122 -3.26 16.59 13.33
C GLU A 122 -2.18 17.58 13.79
N SER A 123 -1.14 17.08 14.46
CA SER A 123 0.06 17.86 14.84
C SER A 123 0.92 18.26 13.64
N GLY A 124 0.69 17.69 12.45
CA GLY A 124 1.54 17.84 11.28
C GLY A 124 2.72 16.85 11.24
N GLU A 125 2.81 15.93 12.20
CA GLU A 125 3.82 14.88 12.22
C GLU A 125 3.48 13.76 11.24
N HIS A 126 4.52 13.20 10.59
CA HIS A 126 4.36 12.07 9.69
C HIS A 126 4.69 10.77 10.42
N THR A 127 3.79 9.80 10.37
CA THR A 127 3.93 8.53 11.08
C THR A 127 3.92 7.36 10.11
N ILE A 128 4.78 6.37 10.36
CA ILE A 128 4.78 5.08 9.68
C ILE A 128 4.35 4.02 10.68
N LEU A 129 3.28 3.31 10.33
CA LEU A 129 2.82 2.13 11.05
C LEU A 129 3.41 0.89 10.37
N GLY A 130 3.98 0.00 11.17
CA GLY A 130 4.57 -1.26 10.73
C GLY A 130 4.32 -2.38 11.72
N THR A 131 4.69 -3.60 11.33
CA THR A 131 4.49 -4.81 12.13
C THR A 131 5.52 -4.88 13.26
N GLY A 132 6.64 -5.59 13.07
CA GLY A 132 7.73 -5.74 14.06
C GLY A 132 8.93 -4.86 13.73
N GLU A 133 9.88 -4.71 14.66
CA GLU A 133 11.00 -3.75 14.61
C GLU A 133 11.79 -3.79 13.30
N LEU A 134 12.05 -5.00 12.80
CA LEU A 134 12.80 -5.22 11.57
C LEU A 134 12.11 -4.61 10.33
N TYR A 135 10.78 -4.50 10.35
CA TYR A 135 10.02 -4.02 9.20
C TYR A 135 10.18 -2.50 9.00
N PRO A 136 9.91 -1.61 10.00
CA PRO A 136 10.32 -0.21 9.93
C PRO A 136 11.82 -0.02 9.71
N ASP A 137 12.69 -0.85 10.32
CA ASP A 137 14.14 -0.74 10.09
C ASP A 137 14.53 -0.96 8.62
N SER A 138 13.91 -1.94 7.96
CA SER A 138 14.10 -2.19 6.53
C SER A 138 13.61 -1.03 5.67
N ILE A 139 12.42 -0.50 5.98
CA ILE A 139 11.83 0.68 5.30
C ILE A 139 12.77 1.89 5.43
N MET A 140 13.31 2.11 6.62
CA MET A 140 14.24 3.18 6.94
C MET A 140 15.65 2.98 6.37
N LYS A 141 15.96 1.83 5.77
CA LYS A 141 17.25 1.59 5.11
C LYS A 141 17.11 1.40 3.59
N ASP A 142 15.89 1.38 3.08
CA ASP A 142 15.61 1.09 1.68
C ASP A 142 16.15 2.20 0.76
N PRO A 143 17.12 1.91 -0.12
CA PRO A 143 17.67 2.91 -1.04
C PRO A 143 16.62 3.53 -1.98
N GLY A 144 15.49 2.86 -2.24
CA GLY A 144 14.39 3.40 -3.04
C GLY A 144 13.62 4.54 -2.37
N SER A 145 13.70 4.64 -1.05
CA SER A 145 13.13 5.71 -0.21
C SER A 145 14.10 6.88 -0.02
N PHE A 146 15.38 6.71 -0.36
CA PHE A 146 16.48 7.57 0.10
C PHE A 146 16.89 8.63 -0.91
N THR A 147 16.43 9.86 -0.68
CA THR A 147 17.23 11.05 -1.02
C THR A 147 17.57 11.86 0.24
N LEU A 148 17.02 11.49 1.40
CA LEU A 148 17.08 12.33 2.59
C LEU A 148 17.46 11.50 3.82
N ARG A 149 18.31 12.10 4.64
CA ARG A 149 18.70 11.57 5.94
C ARG A 149 17.56 11.92 6.90
N TRP A 150 16.67 10.99 7.17
CA TRP A 150 15.55 11.19 8.08
C TRP A 150 16.04 11.24 9.52
N LYS A 151 15.43 12.10 10.33
CA LYS A 151 15.59 12.02 11.77
C LYS A 151 14.43 11.21 12.33
N LEU A 152 14.75 10.11 12.97
CA LEU A 152 13.79 9.39 13.81
C LEU A 152 13.60 10.21 15.09
N SER A 153 12.42 10.75 15.30
CA SER A 153 12.11 11.54 16.51
C SER A 153 11.57 10.67 17.63
N ALA A 154 10.69 9.72 17.32
CA ALA A 154 10.14 8.81 18.30
C ALA A 154 9.87 7.42 17.71
N PHE A 155 10.20 6.39 18.49
CA PHE A 155 9.74 5.03 18.29
C PHE A 155 8.77 4.72 19.41
N ILE A 156 7.48 4.66 19.09
CA ILE A 156 6.43 4.39 20.07
C ILE A 156 5.96 2.96 19.83
N VAL A 157 6.28 2.10 20.79
CA VAL A 157 5.66 0.79 20.92
C VAL A 157 4.44 1.00 21.78
N GLU A 158 3.27 1.13 21.16
CA GLU A 158 2.02 1.09 21.92
C GLU A 158 1.69 -0.38 22.15
N PRO A 159 1.80 -0.90 23.39
CA PRO A 159 1.33 -2.24 23.66
C PRO A 159 -0.17 -2.28 23.38
N LEU A 160 -0.59 -3.20 22.51
CA LEU A 160 -2.01 -3.52 22.39
C LEU A 160 -2.53 -3.90 23.78
N GLU A 161 -3.77 -3.53 24.06
CA GLU A 161 -4.43 -4.01 25.27
C GLU A 161 -4.42 -5.54 25.30
N ARG A 162 -4.02 -6.13 26.43
CA ARG A 162 -3.85 -7.59 26.54
C ARG A 162 -5.14 -8.33 26.16
N GLU A 163 -6.29 -7.79 26.53
CA GLU A 163 -7.59 -8.34 26.19
C GLU A 163 -7.86 -8.34 24.68
N LEU A 164 -7.38 -7.33 23.96
CA LEU A 164 -7.49 -7.29 22.51
C LEU A 164 -6.60 -8.33 21.84
N VAL A 165 -5.39 -8.53 22.34
CA VAL A 165 -4.50 -9.59 21.86
C VAL A 165 -5.15 -10.95 22.06
N GLU A 166 -5.71 -11.20 23.25
CA GLU A 166 -6.41 -12.44 23.58
C GLU A 166 -7.67 -12.64 22.73
N ASP A 167 -8.47 -11.59 22.50
CA ASP A 167 -9.66 -11.65 21.65
C ASP A 167 -9.31 -11.96 20.18
N ILE A 168 -8.17 -11.47 19.70
CA ILE A 168 -7.65 -11.78 18.36
C ILE A 168 -7.14 -13.23 18.31
N GLU A 169 -6.34 -13.65 19.30
CA GLU A 169 -5.78 -15.02 19.34
C GLU A 169 -6.86 -16.10 19.51
N ASN A 170 -7.94 -15.79 20.24
CA ASN A 170 -9.08 -16.67 20.44
C ASN A 170 -10.11 -16.61 19.29
N GLY A 171 -9.88 -15.78 18.26
CA GLY A 171 -10.78 -15.65 17.10
C GLY A 171 -12.12 -14.98 17.42
N VAL A 172 -12.20 -14.25 18.54
CA VAL A 172 -13.38 -13.45 18.95
C VAL A 172 -13.60 -12.29 17.99
N VAL A 173 -12.52 -11.80 17.36
CA VAL A 173 -12.57 -10.83 16.27
C VAL A 173 -11.97 -11.43 15.00
N SER A 174 -12.64 -11.22 13.86
CA SER A 174 -12.16 -11.69 12.56
C SER A 174 -12.14 -10.56 11.54
N ILE A 175 -11.08 -10.54 10.73
CA ILE A 175 -10.88 -9.57 9.66
C ILE A 175 -11.85 -9.74 8.49
N ASP A 176 -12.55 -10.88 8.41
CA ASP A 176 -13.56 -11.14 7.39
C ASP A 176 -14.92 -10.54 7.72
N TRP A 177 -15.07 -9.91 8.89
CA TRP A 177 -16.31 -9.25 9.25
C TRP A 177 -16.52 -7.93 8.49
N PRO A 178 -17.78 -7.54 8.23
CA PRO A 178 -18.10 -6.23 7.68
C PRO A 178 -17.55 -5.10 8.55
N ARG A 179 -17.00 -4.04 7.94
CA ARG A 179 -16.38 -2.88 8.63
C ARG A 179 -17.24 -2.30 9.75
N LYS A 180 -18.56 -2.27 9.56
CA LYS A 180 -19.53 -1.79 10.55
C LYS A 180 -19.53 -2.64 11.82
N LYS A 181 -19.61 -3.97 11.67
CA LYS A 181 -19.57 -4.93 12.78
C LYS A 181 -18.21 -4.91 13.50
N LEU A 182 -17.13 -4.75 12.75
CA LEU A 182 -15.80 -4.61 13.32
C LEU A 182 -15.71 -3.31 14.15
N GLY A 183 -16.17 -2.19 13.61
CA GLY A 183 -16.22 -0.90 14.30
C GLY A 183 -17.08 -0.95 15.57
N ASP A 184 -18.26 -1.56 15.49
CA ASP A 184 -19.15 -1.74 16.64
C ASP A 184 -18.48 -2.58 17.74
N PHE A 185 -17.78 -3.67 17.38
CA PHE A 185 -17.04 -4.49 18.35
C PHE A 185 -15.98 -3.68 19.12
N PHE A 186 -15.18 -2.89 18.42
CA PHE A 186 -14.16 -2.06 19.06
C PHE A 186 -14.76 -0.94 19.92
N GLN A 187 -15.84 -0.30 19.47
CA GLN A 187 -16.51 0.75 20.24
C GLN A 187 -17.23 0.23 21.49
N THR A 188 -17.70 -1.01 21.48
CA THR A 188 -18.47 -1.56 22.61
C THR A 188 -17.57 -2.15 23.69
N LYS A 189 -16.40 -2.69 23.32
CA LYS A 189 -15.50 -3.39 24.25
C LYS A 189 -14.32 -2.55 24.74
N TYR A 190 -13.83 -1.59 23.94
CA TYR A 190 -12.55 -0.91 24.18
C TYR A 190 -12.68 0.62 24.25
N ASN A 191 -13.89 1.14 24.47
CA ASN A 191 -14.21 2.58 24.51
C ASN A 191 -15.03 2.93 25.74
#